data_AF-A0A9X1I5F2-F1
#
_entry.id   AF-A0A9X1I5F2-F1
#
_cell.length_a   1.000
_cell.length_b   1.000
_cell.length_c   1.000
_cell.angle_alpha   90.00
_cell.angle_beta   90.00
_cell.angle_gamma   90.00
#
_symmetry.space_group_name_H-M   'P 1'
#
loop_
_entity.id
_entity.type
_entity.pdbx_description
1 polymer ?
#
loop_
_entity_poly.entity_id
_entity_poly.type
_entity_poly.pdbx_seq_one_letter_code
_entity_poly.pdbx_strand_id
1 'polypeptide(L)'
;MSAQKNGIVTEFVDNGSIYKNANNTTALIQFEEFDKCNVISFVGKYTYKVKFKGVEGYVRDRFLLVNEAMMDLYFDYEEAQKLKAIKSRGKSAKDLEIIAQLKEDSTNKVEEERKQIEALKTEQLRLANIQNKKAEDSVAKVKAEAARLEKIRLQNLKYQHQQDSIAKVKAEIANAEKLKLEQLKQKRIQDSLAKVKAEAVRLEKIRLQNLKYQRQQDSIAKVKAEIANAEKLKLEQLKQKRIQDSLAKVKAEAARLEKIRLQNLKYQRQQDSIAKVKAEIARTEKLKLEQLKQKRIQDSIAKVKAEAARLEKIRLQNLKYQRQQDSIAKVKAEIARTEKLKLEQIKQKRIQDSIAKVKAEAQDDAIDRAKQIEKRKQLIAAAAEKQRLETIEKQRITDSIAKAQSSKAASQDQVYHNTCHYFINEYDSFNHQQLIITEKYFISEQLNIELLREGSTTKIHFNFAEDLGCVDYVPSRRSTVRVILENDQSLTFYHSGSLDCNFFSLKANLSESYISLLKQSPIKSINLKASKGEVLLTDINYKTFFIEKLKCIEY
;
A
#
# COMPACT_ATOMS: atom_id res chain seq x y z
N MET A 1 40.05 -5.66 -9.34
CA MET A 1 39.66 -7.02 -8.91
C MET A 1 39.31 -7.80 -10.16
N SER A 2 40.02 -8.88 -10.45
CA SER A 2 39.87 -9.71 -11.65
C SER A 2 38.45 -10.26 -11.76
N ALA A 3 37.74 -9.88 -12.83
CA ALA A 3 36.52 -10.56 -13.22
C ALA A 3 36.89 -12.00 -13.61
N GLN A 4 36.47 -12.97 -12.80
CA GLN A 4 36.45 -14.37 -13.20
C GLN A 4 35.61 -14.46 -14.47
N LYS A 5 36.27 -14.77 -15.61
CA LYS A 5 35.55 -15.25 -16.81
C LYS A 5 34.89 -16.56 -16.41
N ASN A 6 33.61 -16.52 -16.08
CA ASN A 6 32.80 -17.73 -15.98
C ASN A 6 32.95 -18.46 -17.32
N GLY A 7 33.59 -19.63 -17.31
CA GLY A 7 33.68 -20.47 -18.50
C GLY A 7 32.28 -20.89 -18.92
N ILE A 8 31.99 -20.85 -20.22
CA ILE A 8 30.69 -21.29 -20.75
C ILE A 8 30.67 -22.82 -20.66
N VAL A 9 29.94 -23.36 -19.68
CA VAL A 9 29.84 -24.82 -19.47
C VAL A 9 28.75 -25.37 -20.36
N THR A 10 29.01 -26.49 -21.04
CA THR A 10 28.02 -27.26 -21.80
C THR A 10 28.29 -28.77 -21.65
N GLU A 11 27.43 -29.59 -22.24
CA GLU A 11 27.53 -31.05 -22.27
C GLU A 11 27.55 -31.58 -23.70
N PHE A 12 28.13 -32.77 -23.88
CA PHE A 12 28.11 -33.46 -25.15
C PHE A 12 26.78 -34.19 -25.37
N VAL A 13 26.25 -34.16 -26.59
CA VAL A 13 24.96 -34.79 -26.94
C VAL A 13 25.09 -36.13 -27.65
N ASP A 14 26.33 -36.58 -27.91
CA ASP A 14 26.66 -37.89 -28.49
C ASP A 14 28.11 -38.24 -28.17
N ASN A 15 28.50 -39.49 -28.37
CA ASN A 15 29.88 -39.96 -28.21
C ASN A 15 30.77 -39.39 -29.33
N GLY A 16 32.01 -39.02 -28.99
CA GLY A 16 32.88 -38.39 -29.98
C GLY A 16 34.32 -38.18 -29.55
N SER A 17 35.02 -37.31 -30.27
CA SER A 17 36.42 -36.98 -30.01
C SER A 17 36.67 -35.49 -30.13
N ILE A 18 37.53 -34.98 -29.26
CA ILE A 18 38.10 -33.63 -29.37
C ILE A 18 39.34 -33.70 -30.22
N TYR A 19 39.46 -32.79 -31.18
CA TYR A 19 40.54 -32.77 -32.15
C TYR A 19 41.56 -31.68 -31.87
N LYS A 20 42.80 -31.88 -32.31
CA LYS A 20 43.89 -30.90 -32.17
C LYS A 20 43.66 -29.63 -33.00
N ASN A 21 42.93 -29.75 -34.11
CA ASN A 21 42.74 -28.70 -35.10
C ASN A 21 41.26 -28.63 -35.49
N ALA A 22 40.78 -27.47 -35.94
CA ALA A 22 39.41 -27.27 -36.40
C ALA A 22 39.02 -28.09 -37.66
N ASN A 23 40.01 -28.70 -38.33
CA ASN A 23 39.81 -29.59 -39.49
C ASN A 23 39.58 -31.06 -39.09
N ASN A 24 39.55 -31.36 -37.79
CA ASN A 24 39.24 -32.69 -37.23
C ASN A 24 40.20 -33.82 -37.69
N THR A 25 41.48 -33.51 -37.90
CA THR A 25 42.45 -34.46 -38.48
C THR A 25 43.14 -35.36 -37.46
N THR A 26 43.22 -34.94 -36.20
CA THR A 26 43.95 -35.66 -35.14
C THR A 26 43.16 -35.62 -33.85
N ALA A 27 42.66 -36.78 -33.40
CA ALA A 27 41.92 -36.91 -32.15
C ALA A 27 42.89 -36.83 -30.95
N LEU A 28 42.52 -36.06 -29.93
CA LEU A 28 43.29 -35.88 -28.69
C LEU A 28 42.70 -36.71 -27.55
N ILE A 29 41.38 -36.70 -27.41
CA ILE A 29 40.67 -37.37 -26.33
C ILE A 29 39.25 -37.70 -26.78
N GLN A 30 38.73 -38.84 -26.33
CA GLN A 30 37.34 -39.26 -26.54
C GLN A 30 36.45 -38.77 -25.39
N PHE A 31 35.18 -38.51 -25.70
CA PHE A 31 34.15 -38.13 -24.74
C PHE A 31 32.89 -38.97 -24.96
N GLU A 32 32.11 -39.15 -23.90
CA GLU A 32 30.84 -39.85 -23.94
C GLU A 32 29.66 -38.86 -23.94
N GLU A 33 28.48 -39.34 -24.32
CA GLU A 33 27.23 -38.58 -24.19
C GLU A 33 27.06 -38.08 -22.74
N PHE A 34 26.60 -36.84 -22.58
CA PHE A 34 26.40 -36.12 -21.32
C PHE A 34 27.67 -35.75 -20.54
N ASP A 35 28.87 -36.04 -21.05
CA ASP A 35 30.11 -35.51 -20.47
C ASP A 35 30.12 -33.98 -20.56
N LYS A 36 30.56 -33.30 -19.49
CA LYS A 36 30.60 -31.83 -19.42
C LYS A 36 31.93 -31.26 -19.91
N CYS A 37 31.88 -30.19 -20.70
CA CYS A 37 33.05 -29.45 -21.15
C CYS A 37 32.86 -27.92 -21.03
N ASN A 38 33.98 -27.20 -21.11
CA ASN A 38 33.97 -25.74 -21.12
C ASN A 38 34.24 -25.23 -22.53
N VAL A 39 33.35 -24.42 -23.07
CA VAL A 39 33.50 -23.74 -24.35
C VAL A 39 34.35 -22.49 -24.17
N ILE A 40 35.39 -22.36 -24.99
CA ILE A 40 36.33 -21.24 -24.97
C ILE A 40 35.98 -20.21 -26.03
N SER A 41 35.77 -20.64 -27.28
CA SER A 41 35.47 -19.74 -28.40
C SER A 41 34.85 -20.48 -29.58
N PHE A 42 34.08 -19.76 -30.40
CA PHE A 42 33.67 -20.24 -31.71
C PHE A 42 34.76 -19.93 -32.75
N VAL A 43 35.05 -20.89 -33.65
CA VAL A 43 36.13 -20.73 -34.66
C VAL A 43 35.63 -20.78 -36.10
N GLY A 44 34.31 -20.88 -36.30
CA GLY A 44 33.66 -20.96 -37.61
C GLY A 44 33.45 -22.39 -38.10
N LYS A 45 32.71 -22.54 -39.21
CA LYS A 45 32.33 -23.84 -39.79
C LYS A 45 31.70 -24.81 -38.78
N TYR A 46 30.87 -24.26 -37.89
CA TYR A 46 30.19 -25.03 -36.85
C TYR A 46 31.14 -25.74 -35.87
N THR A 47 32.34 -25.18 -35.67
CA THR A 47 33.36 -25.73 -34.77
C THR A 47 33.61 -24.80 -33.60
N TYR A 48 33.64 -25.37 -32.39
CA TYR A 48 33.98 -24.71 -31.14
C TYR A 48 35.32 -25.20 -30.63
N LYS A 49 36.08 -24.29 -30.02
CA LYS A 49 37.22 -24.63 -29.17
C LYS A 49 36.71 -24.90 -27.76
N VAL A 50 36.99 -26.08 -27.23
CA VAL A 50 36.54 -26.53 -25.91
C VAL A 50 37.70 -27.01 -25.06
N LYS A 51 37.49 -27.04 -23.75
CA LYS A 51 38.38 -27.63 -22.76
C LYS A 51 37.66 -28.74 -22.03
N PHE A 52 38.20 -29.95 -22.11
CA PHE A 52 37.64 -31.15 -21.53
C PHE A 52 38.74 -31.97 -20.85
N LYS A 53 38.53 -32.35 -19.59
CA LYS A 53 39.52 -33.10 -18.77
C LYS A 53 40.94 -32.50 -18.84
N GLY A 54 41.04 -31.17 -18.87
CA GLY A 54 42.31 -30.43 -18.94
C GLY A 54 42.90 -30.25 -20.35
N VAL A 55 42.37 -30.95 -21.35
CA VAL A 55 42.81 -30.88 -22.75
C VAL A 55 41.99 -29.84 -23.51
N GLU A 56 42.66 -28.92 -24.20
CA GLU A 56 42.02 -27.99 -25.12
C GLU A 56 42.04 -28.55 -26.54
N GLY A 57 40.91 -28.50 -27.23
CA GLY A 57 40.82 -28.86 -28.62
C GLY A 57 39.52 -28.41 -29.26
N TYR A 58 39.19 -29.00 -30.40
CA TYR A 58 38.10 -28.56 -31.26
C TYR A 58 37.06 -29.67 -31.40
N VAL A 59 35.80 -29.26 -31.36
CA VAL A 59 34.64 -30.14 -31.51
C VAL A 59 33.58 -29.42 -32.33
N ARG A 60 32.80 -30.17 -33.10
CA ARG A 60 31.68 -29.59 -33.86
C ARG A 60 30.47 -29.37 -32.95
N ASP A 61 29.68 -28.37 -33.27
CA ASP A 61 28.43 -27.99 -32.62
C ASP A 61 27.44 -29.16 -32.48
N ARG A 62 27.36 -30.06 -33.46
CA ARG A 62 26.48 -31.24 -33.42
C ARG A 62 26.76 -32.19 -32.26
N PHE A 63 27.94 -32.12 -31.66
CA PHE A 63 28.30 -32.92 -30.49
C PHE A 63 28.10 -32.14 -29.19
N LEU A 64 27.69 -30.87 -29.24
CA LEU A 64 27.52 -30.00 -28.08
C LEU A 64 26.06 -29.58 -27.94
N LEU A 65 25.61 -29.46 -26.69
CA LEU A 65 24.34 -28.79 -26.42
C LEU A 65 24.54 -27.27 -26.53
N VAL A 66 24.18 -26.69 -27.67
CA VAL A 66 24.33 -25.25 -27.91
C VAL A 66 23.39 -24.47 -26.98
N ASN A 67 23.96 -23.66 -26.09
CA ASN A 67 23.22 -22.82 -25.14
C ASN A 67 23.33 -21.32 -25.50
N GLU A 68 22.55 -20.48 -24.83
CA GLU A 68 22.48 -19.04 -25.09
C GLU A 68 23.85 -18.35 -25.00
N ALA A 69 24.66 -18.69 -23.99
CA ALA A 69 25.99 -18.12 -23.83
C ALA A 69 26.98 -18.52 -24.95
N MET A 70 26.75 -19.63 -25.64
CA MET A 70 27.51 -20.00 -26.84
C MET A 70 27.09 -19.19 -28.07
N MET A 71 25.87 -18.64 -28.13
CA MET A 71 25.43 -17.78 -29.23
C MET A 71 26.20 -16.45 -29.24
N ASP A 72 26.53 -15.89 -28.08
CA ASP A 72 27.37 -14.69 -27.98
C ASP A 72 28.74 -14.90 -28.65
N LEU A 73 29.34 -16.09 -28.47
CA LEU A 73 30.61 -16.45 -29.12
C LEU A 73 30.51 -16.50 -30.65
N TYR A 74 29.35 -16.89 -31.19
CA TYR A 74 29.08 -16.89 -32.63
C TYR A 74 29.01 -15.45 -33.16
N PHE A 75 28.28 -14.58 -32.48
CA PHE A 75 28.15 -13.17 -32.87
C PHE A 75 29.49 -12.42 -32.77
N ASP A 76 30.25 -12.64 -31.70
CA ASP A 76 31.60 -12.09 -31.55
C ASP A 76 32.53 -12.48 -32.70
N TYR A 77 32.45 -13.75 -33.13
CA TYR A 77 33.23 -14.24 -34.26
C TYR A 77 32.80 -13.59 -35.57
N GLU A 78 31.49 -13.48 -35.85
CA GLU A 78 30.98 -12.79 -37.03
C GLU A 78 31.39 -11.32 -37.08
N GLU A 79 31.26 -10.61 -35.97
CA GLU A 79 31.62 -9.20 -35.87
C GLU A 79 33.12 -9.00 -36.09
N ALA A 80 33.96 -9.87 -35.51
CA ALA A 80 35.39 -9.86 -35.75
C ALA A 80 35.75 -10.15 -37.23
N GLN A 81 35.00 -11.02 -37.93
CA GLN A 81 35.20 -11.27 -39.35
C GLN A 81 34.75 -10.08 -40.21
N LYS A 82 33.62 -9.44 -39.88
CA LYS A 82 33.14 -8.21 -40.53
C LYS A 82 34.16 -7.09 -40.38
N LEU A 83 34.69 -6.87 -39.17
CA LEU A 83 35.74 -5.89 -38.89
C LEU A 83 37.04 -6.17 -39.68
N LYS A 84 37.43 -7.44 -39.81
CA LYS A 84 38.59 -7.84 -40.62
C LYS A 84 38.36 -7.56 -42.11
N ALA A 85 37.17 -7.84 -42.63
CA ALA A 85 36.80 -7.58 -44.03
C ALA A 85 36.72 -6.07 -44.35
N ILE A 86 36.31 -5.25 -43.39
CA ILE A 86 36.30 -3.79 -43.51
C ILE A 86 37.74 -3.25 -43.48
N LYS A 87 38.58 -3.74 -42.57
CA LYS A 87 40.01 -3.33 -42.48
C LYS A 87 40.83 -3.74 -43.71
N SER A 88 40.51 -4.85 -44.37
CA SER A 88 41.25 -5.34 -45.54
C SER A 88 40.87 -4.67 -46.87
N ARG A 89 39.80 -3.87 -46.92
CA ARG A 89 39.29 -3.26 -48.18
C ARG A 89 39.88 -1.90 -48.57
N GLY A 90 40.71 -1.27 -47.73
CA GLY A 90 41.30 0.04 -48.03
C GLY A 90 40.27 1.17 -47.99
N LYS A 91 40.54 2.18 -47.15
CA LYS A 91 39.59 3.21 -46.70
C LYS A 91 38.86 3.95 -47.84
N SER A 92 37.56 3.70 -48.02
CA SER A 92 36.66 4.61 -48.73
C SER A 92 36.03 5.61 -47.73
N ALA A 93 35.67 6.81 -48.20
CA ALA A 93 35.05 7.86 -47.38
C ALA A 93 33.80 7.38 -46.62
N LYS A 94 33.06 6.41 -47.18
CA LYS A 94 31.89 5.79 -46.54
C LYS A 94 32.26 4.92 -45.33
N ASP A 95 33.44 4.29 -45.32
CA ASP A 95 33.89 3.48 -44.17
C ASP A 95 34.32 4.38 -43.00
N LEU A 96 34.87 5.56 -43.29
CA LEU A 96 35.19 6.56 -42.28
C LEU A 96 33.94 7.19 -41.66
N GLU A 97 32.88 7.37 -42.46
CA GLU A 97 31.57 7.86 -42.01
C GLU A 97 30.86 6.83 -41.11
N ILE A 98 30.88 5.54 -41.47
CA ILE A 98 30.35 4.47 -40.63
C ILE A 98 31.14 4.34 -39.32
N ILE A 99 32.47 4.46 -39.34
CA ILE A 99 33.30 4.45 -38.12
C ILE A 99 33.02 5.70 -37.26
N ALA A 100 32.74 6.85 -37.86
CA ALA A 100 32.36 8.06 -37.13
C ALA A 100 30.99 7.89 -36.45
N GLN A 101 29.99 7.37 -37.17
CA GLN A 101 28.66 7.07 -36.61
C GLN A 101 28.71 6.03 -35.49
N LEU A 102 29.47 4.94 -35.66
CA LEU A 102 29.61 3.93 -34.60
C LEU A 102 30.29 4.48 -33.34
N LYS A 103 31.21 5.46 -33.49
CA LYS A 103 31.82 6.16 -32.35
C LYS A 103 30.85 7.12 -31.67
N GLU A 104 30.04 7.82 -32.45
CA GLU A 104 29.01 8.73 -31.94
C GLU A 104 27.91 7.96 -31.20
N ASP A 105 27.45 6.84 -31.75
CA ASP A 105 26.49 5.96 -31.09
C ASP A 105 27.06 5.33 -29.81
N SER A 106 28.33 4.91 -29.83
CA SER A 106 28.99 4.38 -28.63
C SER A 106 29.15 5.43 -27.53
N THR A 107 29.43 6.69 -27.91
CA THR A 107 29.57 7.79 -26.93
C THR A 107 28.22 8.20 -26.37
N ASN A 108 27.18 8.28 -27.20
CA ASN A 108 25.80 8.53 -26.76
C ASN A 108 25.30 7.43 -25.80
N LYS A 109 25.58 6.16 -26.10
CA LYS A 109 25.21 5.04 -25.24
C LYS A 109 25.90 5.09 -23.87
N VAL A 110 27.19 5.42 -23.84
CA VAL A 110 27.95 5.61 -22.58
C VAL A 110 27.42 6.81 -21.78
N GLU A 111 26.97 7.87 -22.45
CA GLU A 111 26.42 9.05 -21.78
C GLU A 111 25.02 8.77 -21.20
N GLU A 112 24.18 8.00 -21.89
CA GLU A 112 22.90 7.52 -21.37
C GLU A 112 23.08 6.58 -20.17
N GLU A 113 24.01 5.64 -20.24
CA GLU A 113 24.34 4.76 -19.11
C GLU A 113 24.83 5.56 -17.90
N ARG A 114 25.64 6.61 -18.10
CA ARG A 114 26.04 7.52 -17.02
C ARG A 114 24.85 8.24 -16.40
N LYS A 115 23.93 8.78 -17.22
CA LYS A 115 22.71 9.46 -16.73
C LYS A 115 21.82 8.50 -15.94
N GLN A 116 21.68 7.25 -16.39
CA GLN A 116 20.91 6.23 -15.67
C GLN A 116 21.57 5.83 -14.34
N ILE A 117 22.88 5.66 -14.30
CA ILE A 117 23.62 5.38 -13.06
C ILE A 117 23.48 6.54 -12.07
N GLU A 118 23.52 7.79 -12.53
CA GLU A 118 23.36 8.97 -11.69
C GLU A 118 21.93 9.11 -11.16
N ALA A 119 20.92 8.80 -11.98
CA ALA A 119 19.51 8.72 -11.55
C ALA A 119 19.30 7.61 -10.51
N LEU A 120 19.88 6.42 -10.71
CA LEU A 120 19.84 5.33 -9.73
C LEU A 120 20.50 5.72 -8.41
N LYS A 121 21.63 6.42 -8.47
CA LYS A 121 22.37 6.86 -7.27
C LYS A 121 21.59 7.91 -6.48
N THR A 122 20.92 8.84 -7.16
CA THR A 122 20.07 9.85 -6.52
C THR A 122 18.82 9.24 -5.88
N GLU A 123 18.20 8.25 -6.54
CA GLU A 123 17.08 7.49 -5.99
C GLU A 123 17.49 6.69 -4.73
N GLN A 124 18.63 5.99 -4.77
CA GLN A 124 19.18 5.29 -3.62
C GLN A 124 19.44 6.24 -2.43
N LEU A 125 19.99 7.42 -2.71
CA LEU A 125 20.25 8.43 -1.68
C LEU A 125 18.95 8.95 -1.04
N ARG A 126 17.89 9.11 -1.86
CA ARG A 126 16.55 9.49 -1.38
C ARG A 126 15.94 8.40 -0.51
N LEU A 127 16.08 7.13 -0.89
CA LEU A 127 15.60 5.99 -0.11
C LEU A 127 16.33 5.87 1.23
N ALA A 128 17.66 6.02 1.23
CA ALA A 128 18.47 6.04 2.46
C ALA A 128 18.04 7.17 3.40
N ASN A 129 17.79 8.38 2.88
CA ASN A 129 17.29 9.51 3.68
C ASN A 129 15.90 9.26 4.27
N ILE A 130 15.00 8.60 3.55
CA ILE A 130 13.67 8.22 4.07
C ILE A 130 13.81 7.17 5.18
N GLN A 131 14.71 6.20 5.03
CA GLN A 131 14.97 5.20 6.06
C GLN A 131 15.57 5.83 7.33
N ASN A 132 16.54 6.73 7.19
CA ASN A 132 17.11 7.46 8.32
C ASN A 132 16.05 8.28 9.07
N LYS A 133 15.18 9.02 8.36
CA LYS A 133 14.07 9.75 8.98
C LYS A 133 13.11 8.82 9.73
N LYS A 134 12.76 7.65 9.17
CA LYS A 134 11.91 6.67 9.86
C LYS A 134 12.58 6.10 11.11
N ALA A 135 13.90 5.88 11.07
CA ALA A 135 14.66 5.43 12.23
C ALA A 135 14.68 6.50 13.33
N GLU A 136 14.95 7.76 12.97
CA GLU A 136 14.90 8.90 13.90
C GLU A 136 13.53 9.08 14.55
N ASP A 137 12.45 9.03 13.76
CA ASP A 137 11.07 9.11 14.27
C ASP A 137 10.74 7.95 15.22
N SER A 138 11.24 6.74 14.94
CA SER A 138 11.04 5.56 15.78
C SER A 138 11.80 5.69 17.10
N VAL A 139 13.05 6.17 17.06
CA VAL A 139 13.84 6.46 18.27
C VAL A 139 13.19 7.57 19.10
N ALA A 140 12.66 8.61 18.47
CA ALA A 140 11.94 9.68 19.16
C ALA A 140 10.68 9.16 19.88
N LYS A 141 9.91 8.28 19.23
CA LYS A 141 8.74 7.63 19.86
C LYS A 141 9.12 6.76 21.05
N VAL A 142 10.16 5.94 20.92
CA VAL A 142 10.65 5.08 22.02
C VAL A 142 11.15 5.93 23.20
N LYS A 143 11.88 7.02 22.95
CA LYS A 143 12.31 7.95 24.01
C LYS A 143 11.13 8.64 24.71
N ALA A 144 10.10 9.05 23.95
CA ALA A 144 8.90 9.66 24.51
C ALA A 144 8.09 8.67 25.37
N GLU A 145 7.99 7.42 24.93
CA GLU A 145 7.31 6.35 25.66
C GLU A 145 8.07 5.97 26.94
N ALA A 146 9.39 5.85 26.89
CA ALA A 146 10.24 5.62 28.05
C ALA A 146 10.10 6.75 29.10
N ALA A 147 10.09 8.01 28.66
CA ALA A 147 9.87 9.15 29.56
C ALA A 147 8.47 9.14 30.21
N ARG A 148 7.44 8.69 29.47
CA ARG A 148 6.08 8.53 30.00
C ARG A 148 6.00 7.42 31.05
N LEU A 149 6.64 6.28 30.79
CA LEU A 149 6.73 5.15 31.72
C LEU A 149 7.46 5.56 33.01
N GLU A 150 8.54 6.31 32.91
CA GLU A 150 9.27 6.79 34.09
C GLU A 150 8.43 7.76 34.94
N LYS A 151 7.67 8.64 34.29
CA LYS A 151 6.74 9.53 34.99
C LYS A 151 5.65 8.75 35.75
N ILE A 152 5.12 7.68 35.15
CA ILE A 152 4.14 6.79 35.78
C ILE A 152 4.79 6.06 36.97
N ARG A 153 6.02 5.56 36.81
CA ARG A 153 6.77 4.91 37.88
C ARG A 153 6.98 5.83 39.09
N LEU A 154 7.39 7.07 38.86
CA LEU A 154 7.56 8.09 39.90
C LEU A 154 6.24 8.44 40.60
N GLN A 155 5.12 8.50 39.86
CA GLN A 155 3.80 8.73 40.45
C GLN A 155 3.35 7.56 41.33
N ASN A 156 3.58 6.32 40.88
CA ASN A 156 3.24 5.13 41.66
C ASN A 156 4.06 5.03 42.95
N LEU A 157 5.36 5.38 42.90
CA LEU A 157 6.21 5.48 44.09
C LEU A 157 5.68 6.52 45.09
N LYS A 158 5.29 7.71 44.62
CA LYS A 158 4.68 8.74 45.48
C LYS A 158 3.39 8.25 46.13
N TYR A 159 2.55 7.54 45.38
CA TYR A 159 1.30 6.98 45.89
C TYR A 159 1.56 5.89 46.94
N GLN A 160 2.53 5.00 46.72
CA GLN A 160 2.95 4.01 47.71
C GLN A 160 3.45 4.66 49.00
N HIS A 161 4.34 5.67 48.91
CA HIS A 161 4.80 6.39 50.09
C HIS A 161 3.66 7.06 50.88
N GLN A 162 2.64 7.58 50.19
CA GLN A 162 1.45 8.12 50.85
C GLN A 162 0.64 7.03 51.56
N GLN A 163 0.45 5.86 50.91
CA GLN A 163 -0.23 4.73 51.55
C GLN A 163 0.52 4.20 52.77
N ASP A 164 1.84 4.07 52.70
CA ASP A 164 2.68 3.65 53.83
C ASP A 164 2.60 4.65 54.99
N SER A 165 2.60 5.95 54.68
CA SER A 165 2.45 7.00 55.69
C SER A 165 1.08 6.93 56.36
N ILE A 166 0.00 6.74 55.57
CA ILE A 166 -1.35 6.55 56.10
C ILE A 166 -1.44 5.28 56.95
N ALA A 167 -0.78 4.18 56.55
CA ALA A 167 -0.74 2.94 57.30
C ALA A 167 -0.02 3.11 58.65
N LYS A 168 1.11 3.82 58.67
CA LYS A 168 1.82 4.18 59.91
C LYS A 168 0.95 5.00 60.85
N VAL A 169 0.31 6.06 60.35
CA VAL A 169 -0.60 6.90 61.16
C VAL A 169 -1.79 6.10 61.70
N LYS A 170 -2.36 5.18 60.91
CA LYS A 170 -3.43 4.29 61.39
C LYS A 170 -2.95 3.36 62.51
N ALA A 171 -1.74 2.81 62.39
CA ALA A 171 -1.15 1.96 63.42
C ALA A 171 -0.89 2.75 64.72
N GLU A 172 -0.41 3.98 64.62
CA GLU A 172 -0.22 4.87 65.78
C GLU A 172 -1.55 5.22 66.47
N ILE A 173 -2.59 5.56 65.70
CA ILE A 173 -3.93 5.83 66.25
C ILE A 173 -4.48 4.59 66.97
N ALA A 174 -4.35 3.41 66.38
CA ALA A 174 -4.81 2.15 66.98
C ALA A 174 -4.05 1.83 68.28
N ASN A 175 -2.73 2.09 68.33
CA ASN A 175 -1.93 1.91 69.54
C ASN A 175 -2.31 2.94 70.62
N ALA A 176 -2.56 4.20 70.25
CA ALA A 176 -3.00 5.23 71.18
C ALA A 176 -4.39 4.92 71.78
N GLU A 177 -5.31 4.36 70.97
CA GLU A 177 -6.62 3.91 71.46
C GLU A 177 -6.51 2.74 72.44
N LYS A 178 -5.65 1.76 72.14
CA LYS A 178 -5.36 0.64 73.07
C LYS A 178 -4.81 1.16 74.40
N LEU A 179 -3.84 2.08 74.36
CA LEU A 179 -3.25 2.68 75.56
C LEU A 179 -4.30 3.44 76.39
N LYS A 180 -5.18 4.22 75.75
CA LYS A 180 -6.28 4.93 76.44
C LYS A 180 -7.28 3.96 77.07
N LEU A 181 -7.61 2.87 76.40
CA LEU A 181 -8.50 1.84 76.94
C LEU A 181 -7.90 1.16 78.16
N GLU A 182 -6.60 0.89 78.13
CA GLU A 182 -5.86 0.29 79.24
C GLU A 182 -5.77 1.23 80.45
N GLN A 183 -5.51 2.52 80.22
CA GLN A 183 -5.58 3.57 81.25
C GLN A 183 -6.98 3.68 81.87
N LEU A 184 -8.05 3.58 81.06
CA LEU A 184 -9.43 3.57 81.56
C LEU A 184 -9.74 2.33 82.41
N LYS A 185 -9.21 1.16 82.03
CA LYS A 185 -9.32 -0.06 82.85
C LYS A 185 -8.62 0.11 84.20
N GLN A 186 -7.40 0.66 84.21
CA GLN A 186 -6.67 0.93 85.45
C GLN A 186 -7.40 1.94 86.34
N LYS A 187 -7.96 3.02 85.79
CA LYS A 187 -8.79 3.98 86.55
C LYS A 187 -10.02 3.31 87.18
N ARG A 188 -10.74 2.46 86.44
CA ARG A 188 -11.89 1.71 87.00
C ARG A 188 -11.49 0.78 88.13
N ILE A 189 -10.33 0.12 88.02
CA ILE A 189 -9.78 -0.73 89.09
C ILE A 189 -9.47 0.12 90.32
N GLN A 190 -8.81 1.28 90.16
CA GLN A 190 -8.56 2.22 91.27
C GLN A 190 -9.84 2.72 91.93
N ASP A 191 -10.86 3.12 91.15
CA ASP A 191 -12.15 3.57 91.68
C ASP A 191 -12.88 2.46 92.46
N SER A 192 -12.79 1.22 91.99
CA SER A 192 -13.36 0.06 92.68
C SER A 192 -12.64 -0.25 94.00
N LEU A 193 -11.31 -0.17 94.02
CA LEU A 193 -10.49 -0.30 95.22
C LEU A 193 -10.78 0.81 96.24
N ALA A 194 -10.98 2.04 95.79
CA ALA A 194 -11.32 3.17 96.65
C ALA A 194 -12.70 2.97 97.33
N LYS A 195 -13.69 2.46 96.59
CA LYS A 195 -15.01 2.13 97.15
C LYS A 195 -14.94 1.02 98.19
N VAL A 196 -14.19 -0.05 97.91
CA VAL A 196 -14.00 -1.16 98.87
C VAL A 196 -13.30 -0.68 100.15
N LYS A 197 -12.28 0.19 100.04
CA LYS A 197 -11.62 0.79 101.20
C LYS A 197 -12.58 1.67 102.02
N ALA A 198 -13.41 2.47 101.38
CA ALA A 198 -14.40 3.31 102.07
C ALA A 198 -15.47 2.48 102.80
N GLU A 199 -15.90 1.36 102.23
CA GLU A 199 -16.86 0.45 102.83
C GLU A 199 -16.27 -0.34 104.02
N ALA A 200 -15.00 -0.76 103.92
CA ALA A 200 -14.27 -1.36 105.04
C ALA A 200 -14.15 -0.39 106.23
N VAL A 201 -13.84 0.89 105.99
CA VAL A 201 -13.79 1.92 107.04
C VAL A 201 -15.16 2.11 107.69
N ARG A 202 -16.25 2.07 106.91
CA ARG A 202 -17.62 2.18 107.43
C ARG A 202 -17.99 0.98 108.32
N LEU A 203 -17.63 -0.23 107.90
CA LEU A 203 -17.82 -1.46 108.68
C LEU A 203 -17.05 -1.43 110.00
N GLU A 204 -15.81 -0.94 109.98
CA GLU A 204 -14.99 -0.81 111.21
C GLU A 204 -15.58 0.21 112.18
N LYS A 205 -16.12 1.32 111.66
CA LYS A 205 -16.82 2.33 112.49
C LYS A 205 -18.08 1.76 113.15
N ILE A 206 -18.83 0.92 112.44
CA ILE A 206 -19.99 0.20 112.99
C ILE A 206 -19.54 -0.79 114.07
N ARG A 207 -18.44 -1.54 113.84
CA ARG A 207 -17.88 -2.47 114.82
C ARG A 207 -17.49 -1.76 116.12
N LEU A 208 -16.81 -0.62 116.04
CA LEU A 208 -16.44 0.19 117.21
C LEU A 208 -17.66 0.74 117.96
N GLN A 209 -18.72 1.12 117.26
CA GLN A 209 -19.98 1.55 117.89
C GLN A 209 -20.67 0.39 118.63
N ASN A 210 -20.73 -0.79 118.03
CA ASN A 210 -21.31 -1.97 118.67
C ASN A 210 -20.53 -2.37 119.95
N LEU A 211 -19.20 -2.25 119.93
CA LEU A 211 -18.33 -2.54 121.08
C LEU A 211 -18.54 -1.53 122.23
N LYS A 212 -18.80 -0.25 121.90
CA LYS A 212 -19.21 0.76 122.90
C LYS A 212 -20.58 0.44 123.52
N TYR A 213 -21.53 0.00 122.71
CA TYR A 213 -22.86 -0.38 123.18
C TYR A 213 -22.82 -1.61 124.12
N GLN A 214 -21.97 -2.60 123.82
CA GLN A 214 -21.74 -3.74 124.70
C GLN A 214 -21.15 -3.34 126.06
N ARG A 215 -20.13 -2.46 126.09
CA ARG A 215 -19.56 -1.96 127.36
C ARG A 215 -20.58 -1.22 128.23
N GLN A 216 -21.54 -0.50 127.62
CA GLN A 216 -22.62 0.15 128.36
C GLN A 216 -23.60 -0.87 128.98
N GLN A 217 -23.87 -1.99 128.30
CA GLN A 217 -24.71 -3.05 128.86
C GLN A 217 -24.02 -3.78 130.03
N ASP A 218 -22.71 -4.02 129.94
CA ASP A 218 -21.94 -4.65 131.02
C ASP A 218 -21.84 -3.76 132.28
N SER A 219 -21.80 -2.43 132.11
CA SER A 219 -21.86 -1.48 133.24
C SER A 219 -23.24 -1.45 133.92
N ILE A 220 -24.34 -1.67 133.17
CA ILE A 220 -25.70 -1.75 133.74
C ILE A 220 -25.94 -3.10 134.44
N ALA A 221 -25.30 -4.17 133.97
CA ALA A 221 -25.39 -5.50 134.57
C ALA A 221 -24.65 -5.59 135.93
N LYS A 222 -23.52 -4.90 136.10
CA LYS A 222 -22.80 -4.85 137.39
C LYS A 222 -23.55 -4.07 138.48
N VAL A 223 -24.19 -2.95 138.15
CA VAL A 223 -24.95 -2.13 139.12
C VAL A 223 -26.24 -2.84 139.60
N LYS A 224 -26.83 -3.72 138.79
CA LYS A 224 -28.02 -4.52 139.19
C LYS A 224 -27.71 -5.74 140.05
N ALA A 225 -26.44 -6.18 140.12
CA ALA A 225 -26.02 -7.30 140.96
C ALA A 225 -25.66 -6.87 142.40
N GLU A 226 -25.28 -5.60 142.63
CA GLU A 226 -24.96 -5.08 143.97
C GLU A 226 -26.19 -4.67 144.80
N ILE A 227 -27.32 -4.32 144.17
CA ILE A 227 -28.57 -3.97 144.89
C ILE A 227 -29.35 -5.23 145.33
N ALA A 228 -29.11 -6.39 144.71
CA ALA A 228 -29.86 -7.62 144.99
C ALA A 228 -29.36 -8.42 146.22
N ASN A 229 -28.18 -8.09 146.77
CA ASN A 229 -27.58 -8.83 147.89
C ASN A 229 -27.78 -8.17 149.27
N ALA A 230 -28.49 -7.04 149.34
CA ALA A 230 -28.76 -6.32 150.60
C ALA A 230 -30.18 -6.50 151.18
N GLU A 231 -31.11 -7.16 150.46
CA GLU A 231 -32.53 -7.29 150.88
C GLU A 231 -33.00 -8.73 151.18
N LYS A 232 -32.07 -9.71 151.25
CA LYS A 232 -32.37 -11.10 151.65
C LYS A 232 -31.89 -11.44 153.07
N LEU A 233 -32.10 -10.50 154.00
CA LEU A 233 -32.01 -10.75 155.44
C LEU A 233 -33.19 -10.04 156.11
N LYS A 234 -34.08 -10.82 156.75
CA LYS A 234 -35.27 -10.41 157.52
C LYS A 234 -36.54 -10.09 156.72
N LEU A 235 -37.31 -11.13 156.40
CA LEU A 235 -38.59 -11.43 157.07
C LEU A 235 -39.11 -12.74 156.46
N GLU A 236 -38.84 -13.88 157.11
CA GLU A 236 -39.87 -14.51 157.96
C GLU A 236 -40.83 -15.30 157.05
N GLN A 237 -40.49 -16.54 156.66
CA GLN A 237 -40.67 -17.71 157.52
C GLN A 237 -41.79 -17.51 158.54
N LEU A 238 -42.86 -18.29 158.38
CA LEU A 238 -43.95 -18.53 159.32
C LEU A 238 -45.13 -17.55 159.14
N LYS A 239 -46.34 -17.99 158.78
CA LYS A 239 -46.96 -19.26 159.15
C LYS A 239 -48.06 -19.64 158.18
N GLN A 240 -47.96 -20.88 157.73
CA GLN A 240 -49.13 -21.70 157.43
C GLN A 240 -50.01 -21.90 158.68
N LYS A 241 -51.31 -22.02 158.38
CA LYS A 241 -52.44 -22.59 159.15
C LYS A 241 -53.21 -21.61 160.06
N ARG A 242 -54.31 -21.08 159.55
CA ARG A 242 -55.61 -21.77 159.47
C ARG A 242 -56.57 -21.02 158.53
N ILE A 243 -57.08 -21.79 157.56
CA ILE A 243 -58.43 -21.85 156.96
C ILE A 243 -59.27 -20.56 156.85
N GLN A 244 -59.78 -20.40 155.62
CA GLN A 244 -61.00 -19.74 155.14
C GLN A 244 -60.89 -18.36 154.47
N ASP A 245 -61.35 -18.39 153.20
CA ASP A 245 -62.14 -17.39 152.49
C ASP A 245 -61.47 -16.27 151.67
N SER A 246 -61.31 -16.62 150.39
CA SER A 246 -61.84 -15.92 149.20
C SER A 246 -61.72 -14.40 149.13
N LEU A 247 -60.72 -13.88 148.38
CA LEU A 247 -60.81 -12.71 147.47
C LEU A 247 -59.42 -12.26 146.92
N ALA A 248 -58.83 -12.98 145.94
CA ALA A 248 -57.65 -12.48 145.23
C ALA A 248 -57.39 -13.06 143.82
N LYS A 249 -58.40 -13.64 143.13
CA LYS A 249 -58.22 -14.26 141.81
C LYS A 249 -58.37 -13.31 140.60
N VAL A 250 -58.65 -12.02 140.79
CA VAL A 250 -58.99 -11.10 139.67
C VAL A 250 -57.83 -10.18 139.24
N LYS A 251 -56.74 -10.04 140.01
CA LYS A 251 -55.60 -9.14 139.64
C LYS A 251 -54.44 -9.82 138.92
N ALA A 252 -54.37 -11.15 138.89
CA ALA A 252 -53.26 -11.89 138.25
C ALA A 252 -53.49 -12.19 136.75
N GLU A 253 -54.74 -12.20 136.29
CA GLU A 253 -55.08 -12.57 134.90
C GLU A 253 -54.98 -11.37 133.94
N ALA A 254 -55.32 -10.16 134.38
CA ALA A 254 -55.19 -8.93 133.59
C ALA A 254 -53.72 -8.61 133.22
N ALA A 255 -52.77 -8.84 134.14
CA ALA A 255 -51.35 -8.56 133.90
C ALA A 255 -50.70 -9.52 132.89
N ARG A 256 -51.25 -10.73 132.71
CA ARG A 256 -50.74 -11.71 131.74
C ARG A 256 -51.20 -11.39 130.31
N LEU A 257 -52.44 -10.93 130.15
CA LEU A 257 -53.01 -10.52 128.86
C LEU A 257 -52.36 -9.26 128.27
N GLU A 258 -52.04 -8.26 129.10
CA GLU A 258 -51.38 -7.01 128.67
C GLU A 258 -49.99 -7.27 128.04
N LYS A 259 -49.23 -8.21 128.63
CA LYS A 259 -47.86 -8.53 128.19
C LYS A 259 -47.82 -9.24 126.82
N ILE A 260 -48.82 -10.09 126.54
CA ILE A 260 -48.97 -10.79 125.25
C ILE A 260 -49.32 -9.79 124.14
N ARG A 261 -50.22 -8.84 124.41
CA ARG A 261 -50.63 -7.81 123.44
C ARG A 261 -49.45 -6.92 123.02
N LEU A 262 -48.60 -6.51 123.97
CA LEU A 262 -47.41 -5.69 123.69
C LEU A 262 -46.34 -6.43 122.87
N GLN A 263 -46.23 -7.75 122.98
CA GLN A 263 -45.29 -8.55 122.18
C GLN A 263 -45.76 -8.69 120.71
N ASN A 264 -47.05 -8.96 120.48
CA ASN A 264 -47.59 -9.10 119.13
C ASN A 264 -47.50 -7.79 118.32
N LEU A 265 -47.67 -6.64 118.96
CA LEU A 265 -47.60 -5.34 118.29
C LEU A 265 -46.17 -4.95 117.87
N LYS A 266 -45.15 -5.44 118.58
CA LYS A 266 -43.74 -5.28 118.18
C LYS A 266 -43.37 -6.16 116.98
N TYR A 267 -43.90 -7.38 116.93
CA TYR A 267 -43.63 -8.31 115.83
C TYR A 267 -44.21 -7.81 114.49
N GLN A 268 -45.42 -7.23 114.50
CA GLN A 268 -46.01 -6.61 113.29
C GLN A 268 -45.18 -5.43 112.74
N ARG A 269 -44.71 -4.51 113.60
CA ARG A 269 -43.91 -3.35 113.16
C ARG A 269 -42.57 -3.75 112.50
N GLN A 270 -41.99 -4.87 112.92
CA GLN A 270 -40.76 -5.40 112.31
C GLN A 270 -41.02 -5.96 110.91
N GLN A 271 -42.14 -6.67 110.70
CA GLN A 271 -42.48 -7.18 109.37
C GLN A 271 -42.78 -6.06 108.36
N ASP A 272 -43.50 -5.01 108.77
CA ASP A 272 -43.82 -3.87 107.90
C ASP A 272 -42.57 -3.09 107.45
N SER A 273 -41.54 -3.00 108.30
CA SER A 273 -40.29 -2.32 107.97
C SER A 273 -39.46 -3.13 106.96
N ILE A 274 -39.43 -4.46 107.10
CA ILE A 274 -38.74 -5.35 106.16
C ILE A 274 -39.44 -5.33 104.80
N ALA A 275 -40.78 -5.30 104.77
CA ALA A 275 -41.56 -5.22 103.54
C ALA A 275 -41.27 -3.92 102.75
N LYS A 276 -41.17 -2.77 103.44
CA LYS A 276 -40.84 -1.48 102.80
C LYS A 276 -39.45 -1.47 102.17
N VAL A 277 -38.43 -1.97 102.89
CA VAL A 277 -37.05 -2.03 102.37
C VAL A 277 -36.94 -2.94 101.15
N LYS A 278 -37.63 -4.11 101.14
CA LYS A 278 -37.65 -4.99 99.97
C LYS A 278 -38.31 -4.34 98.75
N ALA A 279 -39.39 -3.59 98.95
CA ALA A 279 -40.06 -2.87 97.87
C ALA A 279 -39.18 -1.76 97.27
N GLU A 280 -38.38 -1.09 98.10
CA GLU A 280 -37.47 -0.03 97.66
C GLU A 280 -36.26 -0.55 96.88
N ILE A 281 -35.64 -1.65 97.34
CA ILE A 281 -34.58 -2.34 96.60
C ILE A 281 -35.08 -2.77 95.22
N ALA A 282 -36.25 -3.41 95.14
CA ALA A 282 -36.84 -3.86 93.87
C ALA A 282 -37.12 -2.69 92.89
N ARG A 283 -37.51 -1.51 93.38
CA ARG A 283 -37.68 -0.31 92.55
C ARG A 283 -36.35 0.20 92.00
N THR A 284 -35.30 0.23 92.82
CA THR A 284 -33.97 0.70 92.39
C THR A 284 -33.32 -0.23 91.37
N GLU A 285 -33.55 -1.54 91.44
CA GLU A 285 -33.04 -2.51 90.46
C GLU A 285 -33.74 -2.38 89.10
N LYS A 286 -35.09 -2.21 89.08
CA LYS A 286 -35.82 -1.95 87.84
C LYS A 286 -35.33 -0.69 87.13
N LEU A 287 -35.13 0.41 87.87
CA LEU A 287 -34.61 1.67 87.33
C LEU A 287 -33.21 1.51 86.71
N LYS A 288 -32.31 0.76 87.37
CA LYS A 288 -30.96 0.48 86.83
C LYS A 288 -31.02 -0.36 85.54
N LEU A 289 -31.90 -1.36 85.50
CA LEU A 289 -32.07 -2.21 84.32
C LEU A 289 -32.61 -1.41 83.13
N GLU A 290 -33.53 -0.49 83.38
CA GLU A 290 -34.13 0.39 82.36
C GLU A 290 -33.12 1.41 81.82
N GLN A 291 -32.30 2.00 82.68
CA GLN A 291 -31.18 2.87 82.27
C GLN A 291 -30.13 2.12 81.43
N LEU A 292 -29.82 0.87 81.77
CA LEU A 292 -28.93 0.02 80.97
C LEU A 292 -29.51 -0.29 79.59
N LYS A 293 -30.82 -0.57 79.50
CA LYS A 293 -31.51 -0.76 78.22
C LYS A 293 -31.45 0.51 77.35
N GLN A 294 -31.72 1.67 77.93
CA GLN A 294 -31.64 2.95 77.21
C GLN A 294 -30.21 3.23 76.70
N LYS A 295 -29.16 2.97 77.49
CA LYS A 295 -27.78 3.12 77.04
C LYS A 295 -27.42 2.19 75.87
N ARG A 296 -27.84 0.92 75.89
CA ARG A 296 -27.60 -0.02 74.78
C ARG A 296 -28.28 0.41 73.49
N ILE A 297 -29.48 0.99 73.58
CA ILE A 297 -30.21 1.54 72.43
C ILE A 297 -29.45 2.75 71.86
N GLN A 298 -28.99 3.66 72.72
CA GLN A 298 -28.19 4.82 72.28
C GLN A 298 -26.88 4.41 71.61
N ASP A 299 -26.15 3.43 72.16
CA ASP A 299 -24.92 2.92 71.55
C ASP A 299 -25.16 2.25 70.19
N SER A 300 -26.29 1.53 70.04
CA SER A 300 -26.68 0.92 68.77
C SER A 300 -27.02 1.97 67.71
N ILE A 301 -27.79 3.00 68.08
CA ILE A 301 -28.10 4.12 67.19
C ILE A 301 -26.83 4.88 66.77
N ALA A 302 -25.89 5.09 67.70
CA ALA A 302 -24.62 5.75 67.40
C ALA A 302 -23.77 4.94 66.39
N LYS A 303 -23.72 3.61 66.55
CA LYS A 303 -23.04 2.73 65.59
C LYS A 303 -23.67 2.76 64.20
N VAL A 304 -25.01 2.67 64.12
CA VAL A 304 -25.74 2.72 62.84
C VAL A 304 -25.53 4.07 62.14
N LYS A 305 -25.55 5.19 62.88
CA LYS A 305 -25.26 6.52 62.31
C LYS A 305 -23.83 6.63 61.81
N ALA A 306 -22.85 6.08 62.52
CA ALA A 306 -21.45 6.08 62.10
C ALA A 306 -21.22 5.22 60.85
N GLU A 307 -21.91 4.09 60.73
CA GLU A 307 -21.86 3.20 59.57
C GLU A 307 -22.54 3.83 58.33
N ALA A 308 -23.71 4.44 58.50
CA ALA A 308 -24.37 5.21 57.46
C ALA A 308 -23.48 6.36 56.94
N ALA A 309 -22.79 7.09 57.84
CA ALA A 309 -21.87 8.15 57.46
C ALA A 309 -20.62 7.63 56.71
N ARG A 310 -20.16 6.41 57.00
CA ARG A 310 -19.07 5.76 56.25
C ARG A 310 -19.53 5.34 54.85
N LEU A 311 -20.70 4.73 54.74
CA LEU A 311 -21.30 4.35 53.46
C LEU A 311 -21.52 5.56 52.56
N GLU A 312 -21.99 6.68 53.12
CA GLU A 312 -22.18 7.92 52.36
C GLU A 312 -20.85 8.51 51.87
N LYS A 313 -19.79 8.48 52.68
CA LYS A 313 -18.44 8.88 52.23
C LYS A 313 -17.93 8.00 51.10
N ILE A 314 -18.14 6.68 51.17
CA ILE A 314 -17.75 5.73 50.12
C ILE A 314 -18.54 6.02 48.84
N ARG A 315 -19.86 6.25 48.95
CA ARG A 315 -20.72 6.63 47.81
C ARG A 315 -20.24 7.91 47.14
N LEU A 316 -19.92 8.95 47.92
CA LEU A 316 -19.39 10.22 47.40
C LEU A 316 -18.01 10.05 46.74
N GLN A 317 -17.14 9.19 47.28
CA GLN A 317 -15.85 8.87 46.66
C GLN A 317 -16.02 8.12 45.33
N ASN A 318 -16.90 7.13 45.29
CA ASN A 318 -17.20 6.39 44.06
C ASN A 318 -17.82 7.29 42.98
N LEU A 319 -18.70 8.22 43.37
CA LEU A 319 -19.27 9.21 42.45
C LEU A 319 -18.21 10.16 41.88
N LYS A 320 -17.24 10.59 42.72
CA LYS A 320 -16.10 11.40 42.25
C LYS A 320 -15.20 10.61 41.29
N TYR A 321 -14.94 9.35 41.60
CA TYR A 321 -14.15 8.47 40.74
C TYR A 321 -14.82 8.22 39.38
N GLN A 322 -16.13 7.97 39.36
CA GLN A 322 -16.90 7.87 38.11
C GLN A 322 -16.83 9.15 37.27
N ARG A 323 -17.03 10.33 37.88
CA ARG A 323 -16.92 11.61 37.15
C ARG A 323 -15.51 11.82 36.55
N GLN A 324 -14.47 11.37 37.23
CA GLN A 324 -13.10 11.42 36.69
C GLN A 324 -12.94 10.47 35.49
N GLN A 325 -13.46 9.25 35.58
CA GLN A 325 -13.45 8.29 34.48
C GLN A 325 -14.23 8.81 33.26
N ASP A 326 -15.40 9.39 33.47
CA ASP A 326 -16.21 9.98 32.39
C ASP A 326 -15.50 11.16 31.71
N SER A 327 -14.81 11.99 32.49
CA SER A 327 -14.02 13.10 31.95
C SER A 327 -12.83 12.59 31.13
N ILE A 328 -12.12 11.57 31.62
CA ILE A 328 -11.02 10.93 30.88
C ILE A 328 -11.54 10.26 29.60
N ALA A 329 -12.70 9.62 29.64
CA ALA A 329 -13.32 8.99 28.48
C ALA A 329 -13.71 10.03 27.42
N LYS A 330 -14.27 11.17 27.82
CA LYS A 330 -14.58 12.29 26.91
C LYS A 330 -13.31 12.85 26.25
N VAL A 331 -12.26 13.10 27.04
CA VAL A 331 -10.98 13.60 26.51
C VAL A 331 -10.35 12.60 25.54
N LYS A 332 -10.38 11.29 25.85
CA LYS A 332 -9.88 10.25 24.92
C LYS A 332 -10.68 10.20 23.62
N ALA A 333 -12.01 10.33 23.68
CA ALA A 333 -12.85 10.35 22.51
C ALA A 333 -12.58 11.58 21.62
N GLU A 334 -12.31 12.73 22.24
CA GLU A 334 -11.97 13.97 21.53
C GLU A 334 -10.57 13.92 20.88
N ILE A 335 -9.58 13.35 21.57
CA ILE A 335 -8.26 13.06 20.99
C ILE A 335 -8.40 12.09 19.80
N ALA A 336 -9.18 11.02 19.93
CA ALA A 336 -9.39 10.07 18.83
C ALA A 336 -10.11 10.72 17.62
N ARG A 337 -11.08 11.61 17.87
CA ARG A 337 -11.76 12.37 16.79
C ARG A 337 -10.80 13.33 16.08
N THR A 338 -9.99 14.05 16.84
CA THR A 338 -9.01 15.00 16.28
C THR A 338 -7.89 14.29 15.51
N GLU A 339 -7.43 13.12 15.96
CA GLU A 339 -6.48 12.29 15.21
C GLU A 339 -7.08 11.76 13.90
N LYS A 340 -8.34 11.29 13.92
CA LYS A 340 -9.05 10.88 12.68
C LYS A 340 -9.15 12.02 11.69
N LEU A 341 -9.57 13.21 12.14
CA LEU A 341 -9.64 14.41 11.30
C LEU A 341 -8.28 14.79 10.70
N LYS A 342 -7.21 14.76 11.49
CA LYS A 342 -5.85 15.01 11.00
C LYS A 342 -5.41 13.99 9.95
N LEU A 343 -5.70 12.71 10.18
CA LEU A 343 -5.37 11.65 9.23
C LEU A 343 -6.12 11.83 7.90
N GLU A 344 -7.39 12.23 7.98
CA GLU A 344 -8.23 12.49 6.81
C GLU A 344 -7.77 13.72 6.02
N GLN A 345 -7.39 14.79 6.71
CA GLN A 345 -6.75 15.96 6.08
C GLN A 345 -5.42 15.62 5.41
N ILE A 346 -4.59 14.77 6.03
CA ILE A 346 -3.32 14.32 5.41
C ILE A 346 -3.60 13.48 4.16
N LYS A 347 -4.63 12.61 4.18
CA LYS A 347 -5.04 11.85 2.99
C LYS A 347 -5.52 12.78 1.88
N GLN A 348 -6.37 13.75 2.19
CA GLN A 348 -6.84 14.74 1.21
C GLN A 348 -5.69 15.56 0.63
N LYS A 349 -4.74 16.02 1.44
CA LYS A 349 -3.53 16.71 0.96
C LYS A 349 -2.71 15.83 0.02
N ARG A 350 -2.46 14.56 0.37
CA ARG A 350 -1.72 13.64 -0.52
C ARG A 350 -2.43 13.41 -1.85
N ILE A 351 -3.75 13.33 -1.85
CA ILE A 351 -4.55 13.20 -3.08
C ILE A 351 -4.41 14.49 -3.90
N GLN A 352 -4.52 15.67 -3.28
CA GLN A 352 -4.30 16.95 -3.97
C GLN A 352 -2.89 17.08 -4.53
N ASP A 353 -1.85 16.73 -3.77
CA ASP A 353 -0.45 16.76 -4.21
C ASP A 353 -0.22 15.79 -5.37
N SER A 354 -0.82 14.59 -5.34
CA SER A 354 -0.76 13.62 -6.44
C SER A 354 -1.47 14.13 -7.69
N ILE A 355 -2.63 14.77 -7.55
CA ILE A 355 -3.36 15.38 -8.67
C ILE A 355 -2.56 16.55 -9.26
N ALA A 356 -1.96 17.39 -8.41
CA ALA A 356 -1.12 18.50 -8.85
C ALA A 356 0.12 17.99 -9.60
N LYS A 357 0.75 16.92 -9.12
CA LYS A 357 1.90 16.28 -9.78
C LYS A 357 1.51 15.73 -11.16
N VAL A 358 0.41 14.99 -11.26
CA VAL A 358 -0.07 14.45 -12.54
C VAL A 358 -0.45 15.58 -13.51
N LYS A 359 -1.03 16.68 -13.02
CA LYS A 359 -1.32 17.85 -13.85
C LYS A 359 -0.05 18.55 -14.35
N ALA A 360 0.99 18.66 -13.53
CA ALA A 360 2.27 19.22 -13.93
C ALA A 360 2.97 18.33 -14.98
N GLU A 361 3.03 17.02 -14.74
CA GLU A 361 3.55 16.04 -15.70
C GLU A 361 2.79 16.07 -17.03
N ALA A 362 1.46 16.18 -16.99
CA ALA A 362 0.64 16.31 -18.20
C ALA A 362 0.88 17.64 -18.94
N GLN A 363 1.17 18.73 -18.22
CA GLN A 363 1.55 20.02 -18.84
C GLN A 363 2.93 19.94 -19.48
N ASP A 364 3.91 19.34 -18.80
CA ASP A 364 5.26 19.15 -19.33
C ASP A 364 5.24 18.25 -20.57
N ASP A 365 4.48 17.14 -20.53
CA ASP A 365 4.26 16.26 -21.69
C ASP A 365 3.57 16.98 -22.86
N ALA A 366 2.66 17.92 -22.58
CA ALA A 366 2.00 18.71 -23.61
C ALA A 366 2.96 19.73 -24.24
N ILE A 367 3.82 20.35 -23.43
CA ILE A 367 4.86 21.27 -23.89
C ILE A 367 5.89 20.52 -24.74
N ASP A 368 6.32 19.33 -24.32
CA ASP A 368 7.28 18.54 -25.08
C ASP A 368 6.69 18.01 -26.39
N ARG A 369 5.41 17.59 -26.38
CA ARG A 369 4.69 17.28 -27.63
C ARG A 369 4.59 18.48 -28.56
N ALA A 370 4.29 19.67 -28.03
CA ALA A 370 4.25 20.90 -28.83
C ALA A 370 5.62 21.23 -29.44
N LYS A 371 6.71 21.14 -28.65
CA LYS A 371 8.08 21.33 -29.15
C LYS A 371 8.46 20.30 -30.22
N GLN A 372 8.07 19.03 -30.06
CA GLN A 372 8.34 18.01 -31.07
C GLN A 372 7.55 18.27 -32.37
N ILE A 373 6.30 18.70 -32.26
CA ILE A 373 5.48 19.08 -33.42
C ILE A 373 6.11 20.28 -34.13
N GLU A 374 6.57 21.28 -33.39
CA GLU A 374 7.20 22.48 -33.96
C GLU A 374 8.55 22.16 -34.61
N LYS A 375 9.37 21.31 -33.97
CA LYS A 375 10.62 20.81 -34.56
C LYS A 375 10.36 19.99 -35.83
N ARG A 376 9.31 19.16 -35.86
CA ARG A 376 8.88 18.43 -37.07
C ARG A 376 8.42 19.39 -38.16
N LYS A 377 7.64 20.43 -37.83
CA LYS A 377 7.24 21.47 -38.79
C LYS A 377 8.45 22.21 -39.36
N GLN A 378 9.42 22.56 -38.53
CA GLN A 378 10.68 23.18 -38.97
C GLN A 378 11.49 22.24 -39.86
N LEU A 379 11.59 20.96 -39.53
CA LEU A 379 12.26 19.96 -40.37
C LEU A 379 11.55 19.76 -41.72
N ILE A 380 10.22 19.71 -41.73
CA ILE A 380 9.43 19.63 -42.96
C ILE A 380 9.59 20.91 -43.79
N ALA A 381 9.55 22.08 -43.15
CA ALA A 381 9.78 23.36 -43.83
C ALA A 381 11.20 23.46 -44.39
N ALA A 382 12.22 23.07 -43.63
CA ALA A 382 13.60 23.03 -44.07
C ALA A 382 13.83 21.98 -45.18
N ALA A 383 13.15 20.84 -45.13
CA ALA A 383 13.19 19.84 -46.19
C ALA A 383 12.48 20.34 -47.46
N ALA A 384 11.34 21.02 -47.32
CA ALA A 384 10.63 21.66 -48.43
C ALA A 384 11.44 22.81 -49.03
N GLU A 385 12.12 23.60 -48.21
CA GLU A 385 13.01 24.67 -48.66
C GLU A 385 14.29 24.12 -49.30
N LYS A 386 14.86 23.03 -48.76
CA LYS A 386 15.95 22.31 -49.41
C LYS A 386 15.53 21.72 -50.74
N GLN A 387 14.36 21.10 -50.83
CA GLN A 387 13.79 20.65 -52.11
C GLN A 387 13.57 21.83 -53.05
N ARG A 388 13.06 22.96 -52.57
CA ARG A 388 12.84 24.16 -53.38
C ARG A 388 14.16 24.76 -53.86
N LEU A 389 15.20 24.80 -53.03
CA LEU A 389 16.54 25.23 -53.40
C LEU A 389 17.19 24.24 -54.37
N GLU A 390 17.05 22.93 -54.16
CA GLU A 390 17.47 21.91 -55.13
C GLU A 390 16.69 22.02 -56.44
N THR A 391 15.42 22.42 -56.41
CA THR A 391 14.59 22.65 -57.61
C THR A 391 14.99 23.94 -58.30
N ILE A 392 15.29 25.01 -57.55
CA ILE A 392 15.82 26.28 -58.06
C ILE A 392 17.24 26.09 -58.59
N GLU A 393 18.06 25.24 -57.99
CA GLU A 393 19.42 24.93 -58.41
C GLU A 393 19.40 23.99 -59.60
N LYS A 394 18.51 22.99 -59.64
CA LYS A 394 18.19 22.25 -60.86
C LYS A 394 17.65 23.18 -61.94
N GLN A 395 16.82 24.17 -61.61
CA GLN A 395 16.36 25.20 -62.53
C GLN A 395 17.48 26.12 -62.99
N ARG A 396 18.40 26.54 -62.11
CA ARG A 396 19.57 27.36 -62.46
C ARG A 396 20.57 26.58 -63.28
N ILE A 397 20.71 25.29 -63.01
CA ILE A 397 21.51 24.35 -63.79
C ILE A 397 20.82 24.16 -65.14
N THR A 398 19.51 23.93 -65.24
CA THR A 398 18.78 23.88 -66.51
C THR A 398 18.75 25.21 -67.25
N ASP A 399 18.79 26.35 -66.57
CA ASP A 399 18.80 27.69 -67.16
C ASP A 399 20.21 28.09 -67.61
N SER A 400 21.24 27.68 -66.87
CA SER A 400 22.66 27.83 -67.25
C SER A 400 23.04 26.84 -68.35
N ILE A 401 22.41 25.67 -68.35
CA ILE A 401 22.43 24.69 -69.44
C ILE A 401 21.59 25.21 -70.60
N ALA A 402 20.45 25.88 -70.43
CA ALA A 402 19.67 26.48 -71.51
C ALA A 402 20.40 27.68 -72.14
N LYS A 403 21.20 28.41 -71.37
CA LYS A 403 22.11 29.47 -71.88
C LYS A 403 23.39 28.94 -72.53
N ALA A 404 23.80 27.69 -72.25
CA ALA A 404 24.98 27.05 -72.85
C ALA A 404 24.64 25.95 -73.90
N GLN A 405 23.39 25.50 -73.97
CA GLN A 405 22.85 24.47 -74.87
C GLN A 405 21.75 24.99 -75.80
N SER A 406 21.55 26.31 -75.86
CA SER A 406 20.77 26.97 -76.92
C SER A 406 21.33 26.74 -78.33
N SER A 407 22.40 25.97 -78.48
CA SER A 407 22.97 25.55 -79.76
C SER A 407 23.03 24.03 -80.00
N LYS A 408 22.53 23.15 -79.09
CA LYS A 408 22.68 21.69 -79.25
C LYS A 408 21.50 20.77 -78.88
N ALA A 409 20.43 21.22 -78.23
CA ALA A 409 19.31 20.32 -77.85
C ALA A 409 18.13 20.25 -78.84
N ALA A 410 18.00 21.21 -79.76
CA ALA A 410 16.91 21.20 -80.76
C ALA A 410 17.04 20.08 -81.82
N SER A 411 18.19 19.39 -81.90
CA SER A 411 18.49 18.40 -82.93
C SER A 411 18.28 16.94 -82.53
N GLN A 412 18.01 16.61 -81.25
CA GLN A 412 17.81 15.22 -80.81
C GLN A 412 16.33 14.82 -80.66
N ASP A 413 15.44 15.70 -80.19
CA ASP A 413 13.99 15.39 -80.13
C ASP A 413 13.39 15.25 -81.54
N GLN A 414 13.80 16.06 -82.51
CA GLN A 414 13.37 15.91 -83.91
C GLN A 414 13.77 14.56 -84.53
N VAL A 415 14.80 13.88 -84.03
CA VAL A 415 15.22 12.57 -84.56
C VAL A 415 14.31 11.46 -84.03
N TYR A 416 13.99 11.45 -82.73
CA TYR A 416 13.12 10.42 -82.12
C TYR A 416 11.68 10.47 -82.66
N HIS A 417 11.17 11.66 -82.98
CA HIS A 417 9.87 11.83 -83.63
C HIS A 417 9.84 11.26 -85.07
N ASN A 418 10.92 11.45 -85.84
CA ASN A 418 10.95 11.08 -87.25
C ASN A 418 11.29 9.61 -87.56
N THR A 419 11.89 8.87 -86.63
CA THR A 419 12.31 7.46 -86.80
C THR A 419 11.40 6.46 -86.10
N CYS A 420 11.23 5.27 -86.70
CA CYS A 420 10.47 4.18 -86.08
C CYS A 420 11.37 3.36 -85.15
N HIS A 421 10.93 3.16 -83.91
CA HIS A 421 11.58 2.33 -82.90
C HIS A 421 10.77 1.05 -82.66
N TYR A 422 11.46 -0.09 -82.68
CA TYR A 422 10.86 -1.42 -82.68
C TYR A 422 11.35 -2.24 -81.49
N PHE A 423 10.39 -2.81 -80.75
CA PHE A 423 10.68 -3.86 -79.78
C PHE A 423 10.88 -5.21 -80.49
N ILE A 424 10.06 -5.49 -81.52
CA ILE A 424 10.22 -6.63 -82.42
C ILE A 424 10.03 -6.13 -83.85
N ASN A 425 10.92 -6.51 -84.75
CA ASN A 425 10.77 -6.32 -86.20
C ASN A 425 11.41 -7.50 -86.90
N GLU A 426 10.72 -8.64 -86.82
CA GLU A 426 11.24 -9.92 -87.26
C GLU A 426 10.36 -10.49 -88.37
N TYR A 427 10.99 -11.14 -89.33
CA TYR A 427 10.30 -11.94 -90.32
C TYR A 427 10.31 -13.39 -89.87
N ASP A 428 9.14 -13.94 -89.60
CA ASP A 428 8.99 -15.36 -89.28
C ASP A 428 9.12 -16.18 -90.56
N SER A 429 10.27 -16.85 -90.71
CA SER A 429 10.57 -17.70 -91.86
C SER A 429 9.69 -18.95 -91.92
N PHE A 430 9.11 -19.39 -90.81
CA PHE A 430 8.24 -20.57 -90.73
C PHE A 430 6.82 -20.26 -91.21
N ASN A 431 6.25 -19.13 -90.77
CA ASN A 431 4.89 -18.71 -91.16
C ASN A 431 4.84 -17.74 -92.34
N HIS A 432 6.00 -17.31 -92.86
CA HIS A 432 6.15 -16.31 -93.92
C HIS A 432 5.41 -14.99 -93.61
N GLN A 433 5.48 -14.56 -92.35
CA GLN A 433 4.78 -13.38 -91.85
C GLN A 433 5.75 -12.45 -91.14
N GLN A 434 5.56 -11.15 -91.37
CA GLN A 434 6.28 -10.13 -90.63
C GLN A 434 5.56 -9.86 -89.31
N LEU A 435 6.32 -9.90 -88.22
CA LEU A 435 5.89 -9.50 -86.88
C LEU A 435 6.60 -8.20 -86.53
N ILE A 436 5.82 -7.12 -86.43
CA ILE A 436 6.28 -5.80 -86.01
C ILE A 436 5.59 -5.44 -84.71
N ILE A 437 6.36 -5.05 -83.70
CA ILE A 437 5.89 -4.45 -82.46
C ILE A 437 6.77 -3.23 -82.20
N THR A 438 6.17 -2.05 -82.14
CA THR A 438 6.93 -0.84 -81.81
C THR A 438 7.29 -0.80 -80.32
N GLU A 439 8.28 0.01 -79.97
CA GLU A 439 8.46 0.43 -78.57
C GLU A 439 7.23 1.23 -78.07
N LYS A 440 7.13 1.39 -76.75
CA LYS A 440 6.07 2.15 -76.09
C LYS A 440 6.26 3.65 -76.35
N TYR A 441 5.33 4.25 -77.08
CA TYR A 441 5.32 5.70 -77.27
C TYR A 441 4.40 6.35 -76.25
N PHE A 442 4.96 7.20 -75.38
CA PHE A 442 4.19 7.94 -74.38
C PHE A 442 3.44 9.10 -75.04
N ILE A 443 2.12 9.06 -74.95
CA ILE A 443 1.21 10.08 -75.50
C ILE A 443 0.90 11.14 -74.44
N SER A 444 0.83 10.72 -73.18
CA SER A 444 0.80 11.55 -71.98
C SER A 444 1.68 10.91 -70.89
N GLU A 445 1.80 11.52 -69.71
CA GLU A 445 2.56 10.95 -68.59
C GLU A 445 2.08 9.54 -68.19
N GLN A 446 0.80 9.24 -68.42
CA GLN A 446 0.15 8.01 -67.95
C GLN A 446 -0.34 7.08 -69.07
N LEU A 447 -0.38 7.54 -70.33
CA LEU A 447 -0.84 6.76 -71.48
C LEU A 447 0.33 6.50 -72.46
N ASN A 448 0.57 5.24 -72.79
CA ASN A 448 1.46 4.86 -73.89
C ASN A 448 0.74 4.00 -74.94
N ILE A 449 1.24 4.06 -76.17
CA ILE A 449 0.73 3.31 -77.32
C ILE A 449 1.83 2.46 -77.94
N GLU A 450 1.49 1.22 -78.26
CA GLU A 450 2.29 0.31 -79.07
C GLU A 450 1.51 -0.03 -80.36
N LEU A 451 2.22 -0.03 -81.48
CA LEU A 451 1.69 -0.43 -82.78
C LEU A 451 2.18 -1.83 -83.11
N LEU A 452 1.25 -2.69 -83.53
CA LEU A 452 1.53 -4.09 -83.81
C LEU A 452 1.07 -4.45 -85.23
N ARG A 453 1.89 -5.22 -85.93
CA ARG A 453 1.52 -5.88 -87.18
C ARG A 453 1.92 -7.34 -87.14
N GLU A 454 0.99 -8.19 -87.49
CA GLU A 454 1.16 -9.64 -87.61
C GLU A 454 0.58 -10.05 -88.96
N GLY A 455 1.47 -10.30 -89.94
CA GLY A 455 1.08 -10.53 -91.33
C GLY A 455 0.35 -9.31 -91.94
N SER A 456 -0.90 -9.49 -92.35
CA SER A 456 -1.77 -8.43 -92.86
C SER A 456 -2.59 -7.72 -91.78
N THR A 457 -2.53 -8.18 -90.53
CA THR A 457 -3.35 -7.62 -89.45
C THR A 457 -2.59 -6.57 -88.69
N THR A 458 -3.14 -5.35 -88.65
CA THR A 458 -2.62 -4.24 -87.84
C THR A 458 -3.48 -4.06 -86.60
N LYS A 459 -2.81 -3.93 -85.46
CA LYS A 459 -3.42 -3.73 -84.14
C LYS A 459 -2.74 -2.54 -83.46
N ILE A 460 -3.49 -1.94 -82.56
CA ILE A 460 -3.02 -0.88 -81.68
C ILE A 460 -3.27 -1.30 -80.24
N HIS A 461 -2.30 -1.02 -79.38
CA HIS A 461 -2.39 -1.33 -77.97
C HIS A 461 -2.24 -0.04 -77.16
N PHE A 462 -3.29 0.31 -76.42
CA PHE A 462 -3.32 1.43 -75.49
C PHE A 462 -3.07 0.91 -74.07
N ASN A 463 -2.04 1.41 -73.40
CA ASN A 463 -1.73 1.09 -72.02
C ASN A 463 -1.84 2.35 -71.16
N PHE A 464 -2.73 2.33 -70.18
CA PHE A 464 -2.92 3.42 -69.23
C PHE A 464 -2.55 2.97 -67.82
N ALA A 465 -1.77 3.79 -67.12
CA ALA A 465 -1.16 3.43 -65.85
C ALA A 465 -2.16 3.30 -64.69
N GLU A 466 -3.32 3.97 -64.77
CA GLU A 466 -4.34 3.91 -63.71
C GLU A 466 -5.32 2.74 -63.91
N ASP A 467 -5.92 2.30 -62.80
CA ASP A 467 -6.88 1.20 -62.76
C ASP A 467 -8.29 1.68 -63.15
N LEU A 468 -8.69 1.42 -64.40
CA LEU A 468 -10.05 1.63 -64.91
C LEU A 468 -10.92 0.36 -64.84
N GLY A 469 -10.47 -0.66 -64.12
CA GLY A 469 -11.10 -1.97 -64.02
C GLY A 469 -10.76 -2.89 -65.19
N CYS A 470 -11.53 -3.96 -65.31
CA CYS A 470 -11.40 -4.93 -66.40
C CYS A 470 -11.66 -4.31 -67.78
N VAL A 471 -10.76 -4.60 -68.71
CA VAL A 471 -10.91 -4.37 -70.15
C VAL A 471 -11.61 -5.59 -70.75
N ASP A 472 -12.82 -5.39 -71.28
CA ASP A 472 -13.69 -6.47 -71.74
C ASP A 472 -13.94 -6.42 -73.26
N TYR A 473 -13.98 -7.59 -73.90
CA TYR A 473 -14.27 -7.75 -75.33
C TYR A 473 -15.75 -8.03 -75.63
N VAL A 474 -16.56 -8.36 -74.61
CA VAL A 474 -17.98 -8.69 -74.74
C VAL A 474 -18.78 -7.47 -75.22
N PRO A 475 -19.51 -7.54 -76.36
CA PRO A 475 -20.14 -6.38 -77.00
C PRO A 475 -21.02 -5.48 -76.09
N SER A 476 -21.77 -6.06 -75.15
CA SER A 476 -22.67 -5.31 -74.25
C SER A 476 -21.93 -4.48 -73.18
N ARG A 477 -20.67 -4.82 -72.90
CA ARG A 477 -19.83 -4.19 -71.85
C ARG A 477 -18.42 -3.90 -72.34
N ARG A 478 -18.28 -3.76 -73.66
CA ARG A 478 -17.00 -3.70 -74.34
C ARG A 478 -16.25 -2.44 -73.96
N SER A 479 -15.01 -2.59 -73.53
CA SER A 479 -14.15 -1.46 -73.22
C SER A 479 -13.75 -0.75 -74.51
N THR A 480 -13.60 0.57 -74.43
CA THR A 480 -13.36 1.41 -75.60
C THR A 480 -12.29 2.47 -75.34
N VAL A 481 -11.50 2.76 -76.38
CA VAL A 481 -10.71 4.00 -76.46
C VAL A 481 -11.29 4.86 -77.57
N ARG A 482 -11.71 6.08 -77.26
CA ARG A 482 -12.19 7.05 -78.23
C ARG A 482 -11.14 8.14 -78.41
N VAL A 483 -10.51 8.18 -79.58
CA VAL A 483 -9.58 9.23 -79.98
C VAL A 483 -10.37 10.34 -80.65
N ILE A 484 -10.19 11.57 -80.18
CA ILE A 484 -10.79 12.78 -80.75
C ILE A 484 -9.65 13.60 -81.34
N LEU A 485 -9.76 13.93 -82.62
CA LEU A 485 -8.76 14.69 -83.36
C LEU A 485 -9.08 16.20 -83.34
N GLU A 486 -8.11 17.04 -83.69
CA GLU A 486 -8.29 18.50 -83.71
C GLU A 486 -9.26 18.98 -84.81
N ASN A 487 -9.46 18.17 -85.86
CA ASN A 487 -10.49 18.36 -86.89
C ASN A 487 -11.90 17.87 -86.46
N ASP A 488 -12.10 17.62 -85.16
CA ASP A 488 -13.34 17.10 -84.54
C ASP A 488 -13.81 15.72 -85.04
N GLN A 489 -12.98 14.98 -85.77
CA GLN A 489 -13.23 13.57 -86.05
C GLN A 489 -13.02 12.73 -84.78
N SER A 490 -13.90 11.72 -84.57
CA SER A 490 -13.83 10.81 -83.43
C SER A 490 -13.76 9.36 -83.88
N LEU A 491 -12.69 8.66 -83.51
CA LEU A 491 -12.50 7.24 -83.79
C LEU A 491 -12.62 6.43 -82.51
N THR A 492 -13.48 5.41 -82.51
CA THR A 492 -13.66 4.52 -81.36
C THR A 492 -13.04 3.15 -81.63
N PHE A 493 -12.10 2.77 -80.78
CA PHE A 493 -11.43 1.49 -80.74
C PHE A 493 -12.11 0.60 -79.72
N TYR A 494 -12.40 -0.63 -80.11
CA TYR A 494 -13.03 -1.63 -79.26
C TYR A 494 -12.03 -2.72 -78.90
N HIS A 495 -12.06 -3.18 -77.65
CA HIS A 495 -11.17 -4.23 -77.22
C HIS A 495 -11.38 -5.54 -78.01
N SER A 496 -10.30 -6.10 -78.54
CA SER A 496 -10.26 -7.36 -79.29
C SER A 496 -9.41 -8.45 -78.62
N GLY A 497 -8.85 -8.19 -77.43
CA GLY A 497 -8.05 -9.15 -76.66
C GLY A 497 -8.86 -9.98 -75.66
N SER A 498 -8.16 -10.78 -74.87
CA SER A 498 -8.72 -11.47 -73.69
C SER A 498 -9.05 -10.47 -72.58
N LEU A 499 -10.02 -10.81 -71.73
CA LEU A 499 -10.35 -10.06 -70.53
C LEU A 499 -9.08 -9.82 -69.67
N ASP A 500 -8.74 -8.56 -69.40
CA ASP A 500 -7.62 -8.16 -68.55
C ASP A 500 -8.11 -7.23 -67.43
N CYS A 501 -7.83 -7.58 -66.17
CA CYS A 501 -8.33 -6.89 -64.98
C CYS A 501 -7.24 -6.21 -64.14
N ASN A 502 -6.01 -6.11 -64.65
CA ASN A 502 -4.89 -5.52 -63.90
C ASN A 502 -4.77 -4.01 -64.15
N PHE A 503 -4.08 -3.62 -65.20
CA PHE A 503 -3.95 -2.25 -65.67
C PHE A 503 -4.78 -2.07 -66.93
N PHE A 504 -5.22 -0.84 -67.22
CA PHE A 504 -5.98 -0.61 -68.44
C PHE A 504 -5.09 -0.90 -69.67
N SER A 505 -5.40 -1.99 -70.35
CA SER A 505 -4.63 -2.56 -71.45
C SER A 505 -5.59 -2.94 -72.58
N LEU A 506 -5.83 -1.97 -73.47
CA LEU A 506 -6.78 -2.15 -74.57
C LEU A 506 -6.05 -2.41 -75.89
N LYS A 507 -6.15 -3.66 -76.36
CA LYS A 507 -5.79 -4.05 -77.73
C LYS A 507 -6.99 -3.89 -78.65
N ALA A 508 -6.82 -3.23 -79.80
CA ALA A 508 -7.86 -3.06 -80.80
C ALA A 508 -7.31 -3.29 -82.22
N ASN A 509 -8.19 -3.71 -83.12
CA ASN A 509 -7.86 -3.81 -84.54
C ASN A 509 -7.80 -2.41 -85.14
N LEU A 510 -6.79 -2.17 -85.97
CA LEU A 510 -6.53 -0.89 -86.61
C LEU A 510 -6.71 -1.08 -88.12
N SER A 511 -7.87 -0.70 -88.64
CA SER A 511 -8.19 -0.84 -90.08
C SER A 511 -7.50 0.23 -90.93
N GLU A 512 -7.32 -0.02 -92.23
CA GLU A 512 -6.79 0.95 -93.19
C GLU A 512 -7.58 2.28 -93.21
N SER A 513 -8.90 2.20 -93.03
CA SER A 513 -9.76 3.39 -92.91
C SER A 513 -9.44 4.22 -91.67
N TYR A 514 -9.20 3.57 -90.53
CA TYR A 514 -8.82 4.24 -89.29
C TYR A 514 -7.42 4.84 -89.41
N ILE A 515 -6.49 4.13 -90.02
CA ILE A 515 -5.13 4.62 -90.29
C ILE A 515 -5.19 5.89 -91.13
N SER A 516 -5.98 5.88 -92.20
CA SER A 516 -6.11 7.02 -93.11
C SER A 516 -6.69 8.25 -92.43
N LEU A 517 -7.67 8.07 -91.53
CA LEU A 517 -8.30 9.15 -90.76
C LEU A 517 -7.36 9.69 -89.66
N LEU A 518 -6.70 8.81 -88.92
CA LEU A 518 -5.80 9.19 -87.82
C LEU A 518 -4.58 10.00 -88.31
N LYS A 519 -4.20 9.87 -89.58
CA LYS A 519 -3.12 10.66 -90.19
C LYS A 519 -3.51 12.08 -90.59
N GLN A 520 -4.81 12.40 -90.63
CA GLN A 520 -5.29 13.69 -91.16
C GLN A 520 -5.14 14.85 -90.18
N SER A 521 -5.13 14.57 -88.88
CA SER A 521 -5.17 15.61 -87.86
C SER A 521 -4.52 15.14 -86.55
N PRO A 522 -3.87 16.04 -85.79
CA PRO A 522 -3.32 15.71 -84.48
C PRO A 522 -4.41 15.33 -83.46
N ILE A 523 -3.99 14.67 -82.39
CA ILE A 523 -4.86 14.27 -81.28
C ILE A 523 -5.24 15.51 -80.47
N LYS A 524 -6.56 15.72 -80.29
CA LYS A 524 -7.13 16.72 -79.40
C LYS A 524 -7.32 16.17 -77.99
N SER A 525 -7.89 14.98 -77.87
CA SER A 525 -8.09 14.28 -76.59
C SER A 525 -8.35 12.79 -76.79
N ILE A 526 -8.21 12.01 -75.73
CA ILE A 526 -8.48 10.56 -75.74
C ILE A 526 -9.36 10.22 -74.55
N ASN A 527 -10.50 9.58 -74.80
CA ASN A 527 -11.38 9.06 -73.75
C ASN A 527 -11.22 7.54 -73.63
N LEU A 528 -10.82 7.07 -72.44
CA LEU A 528 -10.63 5.67 -72.11
C LEU A 528 -11.81 5.19 -71.27
N LYS A 529 -12.45 4.08 -71.62
CA LYS A 529 -13.59 3.52 -70.88
C LYS A 529 -13.42 2.02 -70.64
N ALA A 530 -13.56 1.62 -69.38
CA ALA A 530 -13.56 0.23 -68.95
C ALA A 530 -14.63 -0.01 -67.87
N SER A 531 -14.59 -1.15 -67.17
CA SER A 531 -15.66 -1.58 -66.27
C SER A 531 -15.86 -0.73 -65.01
N LYS A 532 -14.81 -0.11 -64.45
CA LYS A 532 -14.92 0.73 -63.24
C LYS A 532 -15.20 2.20 -63.54
N GLY A 533 -14.86 2.70 -64.73
CA GLY A 533 -15.01 4.11 -65.05
C GLY A 533 -14.48 4.50 -66.43
N GLU A 534 -14.55 5.81 -66.68
CA GLU A 534 -14.02 6.45 -67.87
C GLU A 534 -13.12 7.64 -67.50
N VAL A 535 -12.08 7.87 -68.29
CA VAL A 535 -11.12 8.97 -68.12
C VAL A 535 -10.93 9.70 -69.44
N LEU A 536 -11.13 11.01 -69.41
CA LEU A 536 -10.84 11.90 -70.52
C LEU A 536 -9.46 12.53 -70.33
N LEU A 537 -8.55 12.21 -71.25
CA LEU A 537 -7.21 12.79 -71.32
C LEU A 537 -7.20 13.95 -72.31
N THR A 538 -7.05 15.17 -71.80
CA THR A 538 -6.91 16.40 -72.60
C THR A 538 -5.46 16.86 -72.73
N ASP A 539 -4.59 16.47 -71.80
CA ASP A 539 -3.18 16.83 -71.81
C ASP A 539 -2.36 15.78 -72.59
N ILE A 540 -2.20 16.05 -73.89
CA ILE A 540 -1.54 15.16 -74.84
C ILE A 540 -0.19 15.76 -75.22
N ASN A 541 0.89 15.15 -74.72
CA ASN A 541 2.27 15.56 -74.97
C ASN A 541 2.69 15.29 -76.42
N TYR A 542 2.21 14.18 -77.00
CA TYR A 542 2.58 13.75 -78.36
C TYR A 542 1.39 13.73 -79.32
N LYS A 543 0.90 14.93 -79.67
CA LYS A 543 -0.32 15.08 -80.49
C LYS A 543 -0.21 14.54 -81.92
N THR A 544 0.96 14.59 -82.53
CA THR A 544 1.20 14.15 -83.91
C THR A 544 1.54 12.67 -84.03
N PHE A 545 1.47 11.91 -82.93
CA PHE A 545 1.85 10.49 -82.87
C PHE A 545 1.30 9.66 -84.04
N PHE A 546 -0.01 9.74 -84.32
CA PHE A 546 -0.59 8.92 -85.39
C PHE A 546 -0.10 9.33 -86.78
N ILE A 547 0.12 10.62 -86.99
CA ILE A 547 0.63 11.16 -88.26
C ILE A 547 2.04 10.61 -88.51
N GLU A 548 2.87 10.58 -87.47
CA GLU A 548 4.30 10.26 -87.57
C GLU A 548 4.60 8.76 -87.46
N LYS A 549 3.85 8.00 -86.66
CA LYS A 549 4.20 6.63 -86.27
C LYS A 549 3.37 5.53 -86.92
N LEU A 550 2.20 5.83 -87.50
CA LEU A 550 1.43 4.79 -88.21
C LEU A 550 2.19 4.21 -89.41
N LYS A 551 3.08 4.99 -90.04
CA LYS A 551 3.98 4.52 -91.11
C LYS A 551 4.90 3.37 -90.67
N CYS A 552 5.14 3.20 -89.36
CA CYS A 552 6.03 2.17 -88.84
C CYS A 552 5.45 0.75 -88.98
N ILE A 553 4.15 0.63 -89.25
CA ILE A 553 3.47 -0.66 -89.44
C ILE A 553 2.82 -0.77 -90.84
N GLU A 554 3.05 0.21 -91.72
CA GLU A 554 2.58 0.21 -93.10
C GLU A 554 3.66 -0.31 -94.03
N TYR A 555 3.32 -1.34 -94.79
CA TYR A 555 4.16 -1.99 -95.80
C TYR A 555 3.26 -2.77 -96.75
#